data_AF-A0A9D1R5M9-F1
#
_entry.id   AF-A0A9D1R5M9-F1
#
_cell.length_a   1.000
_cell.length_b   1.000
_cell.length_c   1.000
_cell.angle_alpha   90.00
_cell.angle_beta   90.00
_cell.angle_gamma   90.00
#
_symmetry.space_group_name_H-M   'P 1'
#
loop_
_entity.id
_entity.type
_entity.pdbx_description
1 polymer ?
#
loop_
_entity_poly.entity_id
_entity_poly.type
_entity_poly.pdbx_seq_one_letter_code
_entity_poly.pdbx_strand_id
1 'polypeptide(L)' 'MYIDEKIDLRDNLPTALQHDFEELQEYYEAGDWFMFDTVFEAVEASVKAHYLAGEITKDDLNCIFKKYGIA' A
#
# COMPACT_ATOMS: atom_id res chain seq x y z
N MET A 1 8.22 10.03 -5.43
CA MET A 1 7.39 8.86 -5.08
C MET A 1 8.30 7.77 -4.55
N TYR A 2 7.82 6.99 -3.60
CA TYR A 2 8.65 6.14 -2.76
C TYR A 2 8.00 4.76 -2.61
N ILE A 3 8.73 3.72 -3.01
CA ILE A 3 8.47 2.34 -2.61
C ILE A 3 9.79 1.80 -2.05
N ASP A 4 9.80 1.37 -0.79
CA ASP A 4 10.93 0.69 -0.20
C ASP A 4 10.85 -0.81 -0.49
N GLU A 5 11.60 -1.25 -1.50
CA GLU A 5 11.70 -2.67 -1.87
C GLU A 5 12.38 -3.54 -0.81
N LYS A 6 12.98 -2.94 0.22
CA LYS A 6 13.58 -3.70 1.34
C LYS A 6 12.59 -4.04 2.44
N ILE A 7 11.36 -3.51 2.36
CA ILE A 7 10.31 -3.77 3.32
C ILE A 7 9.38 -4.83 2.73
N ASP A 8 9.43 -6.01 3.31
CA ASP A 8 8.52 -7.11 3.00
C ASP A 8 7.24 -6.98 3.82
N LEU A 9 6.09 -7.08 3.14
CA LEU A 9 4.78 -7.17 3.78
C LEU A 9 4.46 -8.64 4.09
N ARG A 10 3.55 -8.90 5.04
CA ARG A 10 3.16 -10.29 5.35
C ARG A 10 2.43 -10.94 4.16
N ASP A 11 2.62 -12.24 3.98
CA ASP A 11 2.04 -13.03 2.87
C ASP A 11 0.50 -13.22 2.92
N ASN A 12 -0.19 -12.72 3.95
CA ASN A 12 -1.62 -12.94 4.17
C ASN A 12 -2.39 -11.63 4.41
N LEU A 13 -2.03 -10.55 3.72
CA LEU A 13 -2.86 -9.35 3.74
C LEU A 13 -4.18 -9.60 2.98
N PRO A 14 -5.26 -8.85 3.28
CA PRO A 14 -6.48 -8.89 2.49
C PRO A 14 -6.21 -8.82 0.99
N THR A 15 -6.90 -9.63 0.19
CA THR A 15 -6.71 -9.70 -1.26
C THR A 15 -6.92 -8.35 -1.94
N ALA A 16 -7.85 -7.53 -1.45
CA ALA A 16 -8.05 -6.17 -1.94
C ALA A 16 -6.77 -5.33 -1.82
N LEU A 17 -6.11 -5.36 -0.65
CA LEU A 17 -4.84 -4.65 -0.45
C LEU A 17 -3.72 -5.19 -1.34
N GLN A 18 -3.66 -6.50 -1.57
CA GLN A 18 -2.65 -7.06 -2.47
C GLN A 18 -2.81 -6.51 -3.88
N HIS A 19 -4.05 -6.43 -4.40
CA HIS A 19 -4.32 -5.81 -5.70
C HIS A 19 -4.01 -4.31 -5.72
N ASP A 20 -4.38 -3.58 -4.67
CA ASP A 20 -4.05 -2.15 -4.54
C ASP A 20 -2.52 -1.93 -4.62
N PHE A 21 -1.73 -2.81 -4.00
CA PHE A 21 -0.27 -2.75 -4.04
C PHE A 21 0.33 -3.14 -5.39
N GLU A 22 -0.24 -4.15 -6.05
CA GLU A 22 0.16 -4.56 -7.41
C GLU A 22 -0.05 -3.39 -8.39
N GLU A 23 -1.23 -2.78 -8.38
CA GLU A 23 -1.56 -1.64 -9.24
C GLU A 23 -0.63 -0.43 -8.97
N LEU A 24 -0.36 -0.14 -7.69
CA LEU A 24 0.56 0.92 -7.31
C LEU A 24 2.00 0.65 -7.80
N GLN A 25 2.45 -0.61 -7.72
CA GLN A 25 3.76 -1.04 -8.23
C GLN A 25 3.83 -0.89 -9.76
N GLU A 26 2.79 -1.29 -10.49
CA GLU A 26 2.73 -1.16 -11.95
C GLU A 26 2.92 0.30 -12.41
N TYR A 27 2.24 1.25 -11.76
CA TYR A 27 2.39 2.67 -12.09
C TYR A 27 3.77 3.23 -11.70
N TYR A 28 4.35 2.74 -10.60
CA TYR A 28 5.71 3.11 -10.21
C TYR A 28 6.75 2.66 -11.24
N GLU A 29 6.66 1.41 -11.69
CA GLU A 29 7.57 0.82 -12.69
C GLU A 29 7.39 1.45 -14.08
N ALA A 30 6.16 1.80 -14.45
CA ALA A 30 5.86 2.50 -15.70
C ALA A 30 6.32 3.97 -15.69
N GLY A 31 6.61 4.53 -14.52
CA GLY A 31 6.88 5.96 -14.34
C GLY A 31 5.65 6.85 -14.61
N ASP A 32 4.45 6.28 -14.52
CA ASP A 32 3.19 7.02 -14.64
C ASP A 32 2.84 7.64 -13.28
N TRP A 33 3.51 8.75 -13.02
CA TRP A 33 3.40 9.52 -11.79
C TRP A 33 1.98 10.04 -11.53
N PHE A 34 1.23 10.38 -12.58
CA PHE A 34 -0.14 10.87 -12.39
C PHE A 34 -1.06 9.77 -11.86
N MET A 35 -0.97 8.58 -12.46
CA MET A 35 -1.74 7.43 -11.99
C MET A 35 -1.25 6.91 -10.65
N PHE A 36 0.07 6.91 -10.41
CA PHE A 36 0.62 6.55 -9.11
C PHE A 36 0.04 7.43 -8.00
N ASP A 37 0.10 8.76 -8.11
CA ASP A 37 -0.41 9.65 -7.07
C ASP A 37 -1.93 9.45 -6.87
N THR A 38 -2.68 9.16 -7.94
CA THR A 38 -4.12 8.89 -7.86
C THR A 38 -4.42 7.60 -7.08
N VAL A 39 -3.70 6.52 -7.37
CA VAL A 39 -3.89 5.22 -6.72
C VAL A 39 -3.33 5.22 -5.30
N PHE A 40 -2.24 5.95 -5.06
CA PHE A 40 -1.63 6.08 -3.74
C PHE A 40 -2.62 6.56 -2.67
N GLU A 41 -3.41 7.59 -2.98
CA GLU A 41 -4.45 8.11 -2.09
C GLU A 41 -5.53 7.06 -1.78
N ALA A 42 -5.90 6.25 -2.79
CA ALA A 42 -6.85 5.16 -2.62
C ALA A 42 -6.29 4.03 -1.75
N VAL A 43 -5.02 3.66 -1.95
CA VAL A 43 -4.30 2.66 -1.14
C VAL A 43 -4.24 3.11 0.32
N GLU A 44 -3.88 4.37 0.60
CA GLU A 44 -3.85 4.90 1.96
C GLU A 44 -5.22 4.77 2.66
N ALA A 45 -6.30 5.15 1.96
CA ALA A 45 -7.66 5.02 2.49
C ALA A 45 -8.05 3.55 2.72
N SER A 46 -7.74 2.67 1.78
CA SER A 46 -8.00 1.23 1.82
C SER A 46 -7.33 0.59 3.04
N VAL A 47 -6.03 0.84 3.22
CA VAL A 47 -5.24 0.31 4.35
C VAL A 47 -5.82 0.77 5.69
N LYS A 48 -6.19 2.06 5.82
CA LYS A 48 -6.83 2.57 7.04
C LYS A 48 -8.19 1.90 7.30
N ALA A 49 -8.99 1.65 6.26
CA ALA A 49 -10.27 0.96 6.39
C ALA A 49 -10.11 -0.48 6.88
N HIS A 50 -9.18 -1.24 6.30
CA HIS A 50 -8.85 -2.61 6.72
C HIS A 50 -8.34 -2.68 8.17
N TYR A 51 -7.56 -1.68 8.61
CA TYR A 51 -7.14 -1.58 10.00
C TYR A 51 -8.32 -1.32 10.95
N LEU A 52 -9.21 -0.39 10.59
CA LEU A 52 -10.41 -0.10 11.39
C LEU A 52 -11.38 -1.28 11.46
N ALA A 53 -11.43 -2.11 10.41
CA ALA A 53 -12.22 -3.35 10.37
C ALA A 53 -11.59 -4.49 11.18
N GLY A 54 -10.33 -4.36 11.62
CA GLY A 54 -9.59 -5.39 12.36
C GLY A 54 -9.03 -6.51 11.48
N GLU A 55 -8.97 -6.32 10.16
CA GLU A 55 -8.48 -7.31 9.20
C GLU A 55 -6.94 -7.29 9.09
N ILE A 56 -6.34 -6.15 9.44
CA ILE A 56 -4.89 -6.00 9.60
C ILE A 56 -4.55 -5.42 10.98
N THR A 57 -3.38 -5.75 11.48
CA THR A 57 -2.90 -5.25 12.78
C THR A 57 -2.31 -3.85 12.65
N LYS A 58 -2.04 -3.21 13.80
CA LYS A 58 -1.30 -1.94 13.82
C LYS A 58 0.13 -2.10 13.29
N ASP A 59 0.76 -3.26 13.50
CA ASP A 59 2.11 -3.51 12.99
C ASP A 59 2.10 -3.68 11.48
N ASP A 60 1.07 -4.35 10.93
CA ASP A 60 0.85 -4.42 9.48
C ASP A 60 0.68 -3.01 8.88
N LEU A 61 -0.19 -2.18 9.49
CA LEU A 61 -0.41 -0.79 9.09
C LEU A 61 0.90 0.01 9.06
N ASN A 62 1.68 -0.04 10.14
CA ASN A 62 2.94 0.69 10.24
C ASN A 62 3.97 0.21 9.20
N CYS A 63 4.01 -1.10 8.93
CA CYS A 63 4.91 -1.68 7.93
C CYS A 63 4.55 -1.20 6.51
N ILE A 64 3.26 -1.24 6.17
CA ILE A 64 2.73 -0.73 4.89
C ILE A 64 3.06 0.76 4.73
N PHE A 65 2.78 1.57 5.76
CA PHE A 65 3.05 3.02 5.71
C PHE A 65 4.53 3.31 5.52
N LYS A 66 5.39 2.53 6.19
CA LYS A 66 6.84 2.66 6.02
C LYS A 66 7.30 2.22 4.62
N LYS A 67 6.69 1.20 4.02
CA LYS A 67 7.02 0.75 2.65
C LYS A 67 6.68 1.80 1.61
N TYR A 68 5.50 2.40 1.69
CA TYR A 68 5.01 3.34 0.67
C TYR A 68 5.24 4.82 1.02
N GLY A 69 5.77 5.13 2.20
CA GLY A 69 6.06 6.50 2.62
C GLY A 69 4.79 7.30 2.97
N ILE A 70 3.76 6.60 3.46
CA ILE A 70 2.49 7.20 3.93
C ILE A 70 2.74 7.84 5.31
N ALA A 71 2.34 9.10 5.49
CA ALA A 71 2.60 9.92 6.67
C ALA A 71 1.41 9.99 7.65
#